data_AF-A0A7G3GA46-F1
#
_entry.id   AF-A0A7G3GA46-F1
#
_cell.length_a   1.000
_cell.length_b   1.000
_cell.length_c   1.000
_cell.angle_alpha   90.00
_cell.angle_beta   90.00
_cell.angle_gamma   90.00
#
_symmetry.space_group_name_H-M   'P 1'
#
loop_
_entity.id
_entity.type
_entity.pdbx_description
1 polymer ?
#
loop_
_entity_poly.entity_id
_entity_poly.type
_entity_poly.pdbx_seq_one_letter_code
_entity_poly.pdbx_strand_id
1 'polypeptide(L)'
;MTLTGLTAGQAVGVAGNGAVTNGALNFTYGATVAAGVINISGGTTAGALAETGAGITSNTINSTGAANTVGAIALSGTANTALTVNATTALTTGNITGFTGTASTITVAGAAVNNAGTATALASAAVTLGTIENATVATINASGLTAGGVGAVLSTNVAIVVTGGAGDDFITTGAVLTTGSVAAGAGTGDRLTLAADGHIASVALGAKYTGFEVVSIGTGGSTLDLDNLAAANTLTGLRLTGSSTVTNINAATAGNVTVLASSTDTLTVKNALTPGQIDTLKLTVSDELAAVNTITLTAPVIAGVEVLNLVATDNTTITTLANALALTNLNISGAGNVVVTTLGAVALQTNYNINASTATGNLTLDATGAITNGFSLTGGSGINTITGGSQVFSVNLAASTAKADVIAVANAAAGATGGTLALPNLSITGFTNSATVLVGDKVDVINTASIGAAVAAAASAADATVTAALSATGIFTFTGTGAAAATLATKIAIATEAAYGGATQYRTTAFEHGGNTYLVENGDAVAGYLAGTDIVVNLVGVTGVTALSTTASAASTVWVI
;
A
#
# COMPACT_ATOMS: atom_id res chain seq x y z
N MET A 1 -14.83 6.34 42.63
CA MET A 1 -16.01 6.31 43.55
C MET A 1 -16.13 4.90 44.12
N THR A 2 -16.63 4.75 45.35
CA THR A 2 -16.83 3.42 45.97
C THR A 2 -18.24 3.30 46.53
N LEU A 3 -18.93 2.20 46.22
CA LEU A 3 -20.25 1.85 46.74
C LEU A 3 -20.16 0.55 47.55
N THR A 4 -20.81 0.44 48.71
CA THR A 4 -20.70 -0.76 49.57
C THR A 4 -22.05 -1.19 50.11
N GLY A 5 -22.19 -2.49 50.41
CA GLY A 5 -23.37 -3.03 51.06
C GLY A 5 -24.55 -3.22 50.10
N LEU A 6 -24.28 -3.43 48.81
CA LEU A 6 -25.32 -3.67 47.83
C LEU A 6 -26.04 -4.99 48.12
N THR A 7 -27.37 -4.97 48.07
CA THR A 7 -28.23 -6.12 48.33
C THR A 7 -28.78 -6.73 47.04
N ALA A 8 -29.40 -7.90 47.15
CA ALA A 8 -29.95 -8.61 45.99
C ALA A 8 -30.95 -7.74 45.22
N GLY A 9 -30.84 -7.76 43.88
CA GLY A 9 -31.70 -6.99 42.97
C GLY A 9 -31.25 -5.54 42.72
N GLN A 10 -30.25 -5.03 43.45
CA GLN A 10 -29.66 -3.73 43.15
C GLN A 10 -28.71 -3.82 41.96
N ALA A 11 -28.70 -2.77 41.12
CA ALA A 11 -27.79 -2.61 39.99
C ALA A 11 -26.91 -1.38 40.19
N VAL A 12 -25.67 -1.44 39.68
CA VAL A 12 -24.73 -0.32 39.67
C VAL A 12 -24.67 0.26 38.27
N GLY A 13 -24.68 1.59 38.15
CA GLY A 13 -24.72 2.27 36.86
C GLY A 13 -23.59 3.28 36.65
N VAL A 14 -23.06 3.35 35.43
CA VAL A 14 -22.24 4.46 34.94
C VAL A 14 -22.92 5.06 33.71
N ALA A 15 -23.23 6.36 33.80
CA ALA A 15 -23.81 7.13 32.71
C ALA A 15 -22.79 8.15 32.19
N GLY A 16 -22.63 8.21 30.88
CA GLY A 16 -21.82 9.19 30.16
C GLY A 16 -22.67 10.21 29.39
N ASN A 17 -21.98 11.08 28.67
CA ASN A 17 -22.57 12.06 27.74
C ASN A 17 -21.81 12.14 26.39
N GLY A 18 -20.89 11.20 26.13
CA GLY A 18 -20.04 11.16 24.94
C GLY A 18 -18.89 12.17 24.91
N ALA A 19 -18.81 13.11 25.85
CA ALA A 19 -17.84 14.21 25.82
C ALA A 19 -16.85 14.20 26.99
N VAL A 20 -17.31 13.80 28.18
CA VAL A 20 -16.49 13.84 29.40
C VAL A 20 -16.03 12.43 29.78
N THR A 21 -14.75 12.31 30.12
CA THR A 21 -14.13 11.06 30.59
C THR A 21 -14.73 10.62 31.92
N ASN A 22 -15.30 9.41 31.94
CA ASN A 22 -15.79 8.79 33.18
C ASN A 22 -14.63 8.30 34.06
N GLY A 23 -14.75 8.49 35.38
CA GLY A 23 -13.80 7.97 36.37
C GLY A 23 -14.07 6.51 36.77
N ALA A 24 -13.13 5.90 37.50
CA ALA A 24 -13.28 4.52 37.97
C ALA A 24 -14.35 4.37 39.09
N LEU A 25 -15.01 3.21 39.09
CA LEU A 25 -16.08 2.84 40.02
C LEU A 25 -15.82 1.46 40.64
N ASN A 26 -15.71 1.42 41.96
CA ASN A 26 -15.63 0.20 42.74
C ASN A 26 -16.95 -0.02 43.48
N PHE A 27 -17.44 -1.25 43.53
CA PHE A 27 -18.68 -1.57 44.24
C PHE A 27 -18.65 -2.95 44.89
N THR A 28 -19.31 -3.07 46.04
CA THR A 28 -19.32 -4.30 46.85
C THR A 28 -20.74 -4.75 47.16
N TYR A 29 -21.08 -5.97 46.73
CA TYR A 29 -22.28 -6.69 47.12
C TYR A 29 -22.08 -7.44 48.44
N GLY A 30 -23.19 -7.61 49.18
CA GLY A 30 -23.22 -8.45 50.38
C GLY A 30 -22.88 -9.91 50.07
N ALA A 31 -22.32 -10.62 51.05
CA ALA A 31 -21.78 -11.98 50.86
C ALA A 31 -22.80 -13.02 50.38
N THR A 32 -24.10 -12.77 50.53
CA THR A 32 -25.19 -13.68 50.12
C THR A 32 -25.78 -13.36 48.76
N VAL A 33 -25.35 -12.28 48.10
CA VAL A 33 -25.85 -11.90 46.78
C VAL A 33 -25.23 -12.80 45.72
N ALA A 34 -26.07 -13.43 44.90
CA ALA A 34 -25.64 -14.41 43.90
C ALA A 34 -25.44 -13.84 42.48
N ALA A 35 -26.03 -12.68 42.20
CA ALA A 35 -26.02 -12.06 40.87
C ALA A 35 -25.73 -10.55 40.95
N GLY A 36 -24.75 -10.10 40.19
CA GLY A 36 -24.39 -8.69 40.01
C GLY A 36 -24.97 -8.09 38.72
N VAL A 37 -25.28 -6.80 38.73
CA VAL A 37 -25.76 -6.07 37.54
C VAL A 37 -25.04 -4.74 37.38
N ILE A 38 -24.47 -4.53 36.19
CA ILE A 38 -23.75 -3.33 35.78
C ILE A 38 -24.47 -2.70 34.59
N ASN A 39 -24.89 -1.45 34.72
CA ASN A 39 -25.53 -0.68 33.66
C ASN A 39 -24.58 0.39 33.13
N ILE A 40 -24.32 0.40 31.83
CA ILE A 40 -23.45 1.35 31.14
C ILE A 40 -24.31 2.08 30.11
N SER A 41 -24.36 3.42 30.16
CA SER A 41 -25.28 4.16 29.29
C SER A 41 -24.81 5.56 28.88
N GLY A 42 -25.47 6.10 27.85
CA GLY A 42 -25.39 7.53 27.52
C GLY A 42 -24.11 8.00 26.83
N GLY A 43 -23.22 7.09 26.42
CA GLY A 43 -21.95 7.44 25.80
C GLY A 43 -20.84 7.57 26.83
N THR A 44 -20.63 6.53 27.63
CA THR A 44 -19.46 6.45 28.51
C THR A 44 -18.17 6.41 27.68
N THR A 45 -17.09 7.00 28.19
CA THR A 45 -15.83 7.14 27.41
C THR A 45 -14.58 6.55 28.10
N ALA A 46 -14.67 6.16 29.38
CA ALA A 46 -13.58 5.50 30.12
C ALA A 46 -14.05 4.95 31.48
N GLY A 47 -13.11 4.66 32.38
CA GLY A 47 -13.35 4.32 33.78
C GLY A 47 -13.38 2.81 34.02
N ALA A 48 -12.45 2.31 34.84
CA ALA A 48 -12.46 0.90 35.25
C ALA A 48 -13.62 0.61 36.20
N LEU A 49 -14.18 -0.60 36.13
CA LEU A 49 -15.26 -1.07 36.98
C LEU A 49 -14.76 -2.26 37.80
N ALA A 50 -14.92 -2.22 39.12
CA ALA A 50 -14.51 -3.31 39.99
C ALA A 50 -15.65 -3.74 40.93
N GLU A 51 -16.12 -4.97 40.74
CA GLU A 51 -17.08 -5.65 41.58
C GLU A 51 -16.38 -6.51 42.63
N THR A 52 -16.91 -6.49 43.86
CA THR A 52 -16.56 -7.47 44.89
C THR A 52 -17.84 -8.05 45.50
N GLY A 53 -17.84 -9.35 45.80
CA GLY A 53 -18.97 -10.01 46.45
C GLY A 53 -18.78 -11.52 46.52
N ALA A 54 -18.56 -12.07 47.71
CA ALA A 54 -18.14 -13.47 47.88
C ALA A 54 -19.14 -14.50 47.29
N GLY A 55 -20.44 -14.17 47.31
CA GLY A 55 -21.51 -15.03 46.81
C GLY A 55 -21.81 -14.88 45.31
N ILE A 56 -21.20 -13.93 44.61
CA ILE A 56 -21.55 -13.62 43.22
C ILE A 56 -21.08 -14.78 42.31
N THR A 57 -22.04 -15.41 41.65
CA THR A 57 -21.83 -16.51 40.71
C THR A 57 -22.12 -16.13 39.26
N SER A 58 -22.88 -15.05 39.05
CA SER A 58 -23.24 -14.54 37.74
C SER A 58 -23.28 -13.02 37.70
N ASN A 59 -23.02 -12.47 36.52
CA ASN A 59 -23.02 -11.04 36.26
C ASN A 59 -23.82 -10.70 35.00
N THR A 60 -24.45 -9.53 35.00
CA THR A 60 -25.07 -8.94 33.81
C THR A 60 -24.50 -7.55 33.56
N ILE A 61 -24.04 -7.29 32.34
CA ILE A 61 -23.65 -5.97 31.85
C ILE A 61 -24.67 -5.52 30.81
N ASN A 62 -25.25 -4.34 30.98
CA ASN A 62 -26.14 -3.74 29.99
C ASN A 62 -25.46 -2.51 29.36
N SER A 63 -25.44 -2.41 28.03
CA SER A 63 -24.99 -1.22 27.28
C SER A 63 -26.14 -0.62 26.50
N THR A 64 -26.45 0.65 26.76
CA THR A 64 -27.60 1.35 26.16
C THR A 64 -27.30 2.81 25.81
N GLY A 65 -28.17 3.45 25.01
CA GLY A 65 -28.08 4.87 24.70
C GLY A 65 -27.17 5.17 23.51
N ALA A 66 -25.96 5.67 23.76
CA ALA A 66 -24.94 5.90 22.72
C ALA A 66 -23.84 4.82 22.82
N ALA A 67 -22.85 4.84 21.92
CA ALA A 67 -21.69 3.95 21.99
C ALA A 67 -20.92 4.15 23.30
N ASN A 68 -20.67 3.08 24.04
CA ASN A 68 -20.10 3.11 25.38
C ASN A 68 -18.69 2.51 25.38
N THR A 69 -17.76 3.17 26.06
CA THR A 69 -16.41 2.69 26.31
C THR A 69 -16.11 2.77 27.80
N VAL A 70 -15.65 1.66 28.38
CA VAL A 70 -15.19 1.57 29.77
C VAL A 70 -13.80 0.94 29.84
N GLY A 71 -13.12 1.11 30.97
CA GLY A 71 -11.83 0.47 31.22
C GLY A 71 -11.98 -1.03 31.50
N ALA A 72 -10.98 -1.61 32.18
CA ALA A 72 -11.08 -3.00 32.64
C ALA A 72 -12.30 -3.21 33.55
N ILE A 73 -12.92 -4.37 33.43
CA ILE A 73 -14.03 -4.80 34.29
C ILE A 73 -13.53 -5.99 35.12
N ALA A 74 -13.32 -5.76 36.40
CA ALA A 74 -13.02 -6.81 37.35
C ALA A 74 -14.32 -7.30 37.98
N LEU A 75 -14.77 -8.51 37.61
CA LEU A 75 -15.91 -9.17 38.24
C LEU A 75 -15.47 -9.85 39.54
N SER A 76 -16.43 -10.21 40.39
CA SER A 76 -16.09 -10.89 41.65
C SER A 76 -15.47 -12.28 41.40
N GLY A 77 -14.16 -12.38 41.63
CA GLY A 77 -13.33 -13.55 41.33
C GLY A 77 -13.43 -14.74 42.27
N THR A 78 -14.46 -14.87 43.11
CA THR A 78 -14.58 -16.00 44.05
C THR A 78 -15.47 -17.14 43.58
N ALA A 79 -16.44 -16.89 42.68
CA ALA A 79 -17.35 -17.92 42.19
C ALA A 79 -18.01 -17.61 40.83
N ASN A 80 -17.60 -16.55 40.13
CA ASN A 80 -18.28 -16.14 38.91
C ASN A 80 -18.03 -17.12 37.75
N THR A 81 -19.12 -17.75 37.28
CA THR A 81 -19.13 -18.74 36.22
C THR A 81 -19.97 -18.32 35.02
N ALA A 82 -20.72 -17.21 35.11
CA ALA A 82 -21.59 -16.75 34.04
C ALA A 82 -21.59 -15.23 33.90
N LEU A 83 -21.32 -14.73 32.69
CA LEU A 83 -21.48 -13.33 32.34
C LEU A 83 -22.49 -13.21 31.19
N THR A 84 -23.47 -12.33 31.35
CA THR A 84 -24.36 -11.90 30.26
C THR A 84 -24.03 -10.45 29.89
N VAL A 85 -23.85 -10.17 28.61
CA VAL A 85 -23.69 -8.81 28.07
C VAL A 85 -24.87 -8.52 27.15
N ASN A 86 -25.74 -7.59 27.54
CA ASN A 86 -26.85 -7.12 26.72
C ASN A 86 -26.51 -5.75 26.14
N ALA A 87 -26.17 -5.70 24.85
CA ALA A 87 -25.77 -4.48 24.17
C ALA A 87 -26.84 -4.07 23.14
N THR A 88 -27.61 -3.02 23.44
CA THR A 88 -28.45 -2.37 22.42
C THR A 88 -27.67 -1.31 21.65
N THR A 89 -26.57 -0.82 22.22
CA THR A 89 -25.57 0.02 21.57
C THR A 89 -24.17 -0.51 21.77
N ALA A 90 -23.24 -0.10 20.90
CA ALA A 90 -21.86 -0.57 20.90
C ALA A 90 -21.22 -0.44 22.29
N LEU A 91 -20.46 -1.46 22.69
CA LEU A 91 -19.76 -1.52 23.98
C LEU A 91 -18.31 -1.91 23.75
N THR A 92 -17.38 -1.06 24.17
CA THR A 92 -15.96 -1.39 24.25
C THR A 92 -15.55 -1.47 25.71
N THR A 93 -14.91 -2.57 26.09
CA THR A 93 -14.36 -2.77 27.43
C THR A 93 -12.84 -2.94 27.35
N GLY A 94 -12.14 -2.67 28.45
CA GLY A 94 -10.82 -3.22 28.66
C GLY A 94 -10.90 -4.74 28.93
N ASN A 95 -9.92 -5.29 29.65
CA ASN A 95 -9.97 -6.72 29.99
C ASN A 95 -11.12 -7.01 30.96
N ILE A 96 -11.82 -8.12 30.73
CA ILE A 96 -12.82 -8.65 31.66
C ILE A 96 -12.18 -9.78 32.46
N THR A 97 -12.13 -9.62 33.77
CA THR A 97 -11.46 -10.54 34.71
C THR A 97 -12.42 -11.03 35.79
N GLY A 98 -11.95 -11.95 36.65
CA GLY A 98 -12.73 -12.45 37.78
C GLY A 98 -13.63 -13.64 37.47
N PHE A 99 -13.37 -14.37 36.38
CA PHE A 99 -13.97 -15.70 36.20
C PHE A 99 -13.32 -16.73 37.12
N THR A 100 -14.02 -17.82 37.42
CA THR A 100 -13.49 -18.98 38.16
C THR A 100 -14.12 -20.27 37.66
N GLY A 101 -13.54 -21.43 38.01
CA GLY A 101 -14.05 -22.76 37.64
C GLY A 101 -13.30 -23.34 36.44
N THR A 102 -13.92 -24.20 35.63
CA THR A 102 -13.34 -24.70 34.36
C THR A 102 -14.32 -24.59 33.19
N ALA A 103 -15.46 -23.92 33.41
CA ALA A 103 -16.60 -23.92 32.51
C ALA A 103 -17.33 -22.56 32.47
N SER A 104 -16.60 -21.46 32.70
CA SER A 104 -17.24 -20.14 32.72
C SER A 104 -17.78 -19.79 31.32
N THR A 105 -18.96 -19.18 31.26
CA THR A 105 -19.62 -18.82 30.01
C THR A 105 -19.84 -17.31 29.92
N ILE A 106 -19.53 -16.73 28.77
CA ILE A 106 -19.89 -15.37 28.40
C ILE A 106 -20.98 -15.46 27.33
N THR A 107 -22.13 -14.86 27.57
CA THR A 107 -23.23 -14.74 26.60
C THR A 107 -23.35 -13.28 26.19
N VAL A 108 -23.32 -13.00 24.89
CA VAL A 108 -23.49 -11.66 24.33
C VAL A 108 -24.76 -11.62 23.50
N ALA A 109 -25.62 -10.63 23.76
CA ALA A 109 -26.89 -10.47 23.08
C ALA A 109 -27.26 -9.01 22.87
N GLY A 110 -28.21 -8.78 21.97
CA GLY A 110 -28.78 -7.46 21.72
C GLY A 110 -28.72 -7.07 20.24
N ALA A 111 -28.82 -5.77 19.97
CA ALA A 111 -28.94 -5.22 18.62
C ALA A 111 -27.90 -4.14 18.33
N ALA A 112 -26.81 -4.10 19.11
CA ALA A 112 -25.68 -3.24 18.80
C ALA A 112 -25.11 -3.58 17.41
N VAL A 113 -24.73 -2.55 16.68
CA VAL A 113 -24.11 -2.66 15.34
C VAL A 113 -22.61 -2.45 15.45
N ASN A 114 -21.86 -3.02 14.51
CA ASN A 114 -20.42 -2.79 14.39
C ASN A 114 -20.10 -1.30 14.27
N ASN A 115 -18.98 -0.88 14.85
CA ASN A 115 -18.47 0.45 14.60
C ASN A 115 -17.72 0.43 13.27
N ALA A 116 -18.24 1.16 12.29
CA ALA A 116 -17.55 1.34 11.02
C ALA A 116 -16.17 1.95 11.26
N GLY A 117 -15.19 1.49 10.48
CA GLY A 117 -13.89 2.13 10.44
C GLY A 117 -14.02 3.58 9.99
N THR A 118 -13.18 4.43 10.56
CA THR A 118 -12.99 5.81 10.12
C THR A 118 -11.63 5.94 9.45
N ALA A 119 -11.29 7.12 8.94
CA ALA A 119 -9.95 7.37 8.41
C ALA A 119 -8.82 7.19 9.44
N THR A 120 -9.15 7.16 10.74
CA THR A 120 -8.16 7.18 11.84
C THR A 120 -8.28 6.01 12.81
N ALA A 121 -9.27 5.15 12.60
CA ALA A 121 -9.58 4.06 13.51
C ALA A 121 -10.17 2.92 12.71
N LEU A 122 -9.65 1.73 12.97
CA LEU A 122 -10.16 0.51 12.40
C LEU A 122 -11.62 0.27 12.75
N ALA A 123 -12.32 -0.43 11.85
CA ALA A 123 -13.60 -1.02 12.20
C ALA A 123 -13.43 -1.86 13.48
N SER A 124 -14.41 -1.75 14.39
CA SER A 124 -14.47 -2.57 15.60
C SER A 124 -15.75 -3.39 15.64
N ALA A 125 -15.70 -4.53 16.32
CA ALA A 125 -16.88 -5.30 16.66
C ALA A 125 -17.86 -4.43 17.47
N ALA A 126 -19.15 -4.75 17.41
CA ALA A 126 -20.19 -4.04 18.15
C ALA A 126 -19.97 -4.15 19.67
N VAL A 127 -19.53 -5.33 20.13
CA VAL A 127 -19.17 -5.58 21.52
C VAL A 127 -17.72 -6.05 21.58
N THR A 128 -16.84 -5.27 22.18
CA THR A 128 -15.42 -5.65 22.40
C THR A 128 -15.17 -5.97 23.86
N LEU A 129 -14.78 -7.23 24.13
CA LEU A 129 -14.56 -7.80 25.47
C LEU A 129 -13.12 -7.66 25.97
N GLY A 130 -12.23 -7.06 25.17
CA GLY A 130 -10.80 -6.95 25.48
C GLY A 130 -10.11 -8.32 25.51
N THR A 131 -9.08 -8.44 26.35
CA THR A 131 -8.42 -9.72 26.59
C THR A 131 -9.18 -10.52 27.64
N ILE A 132 -9.48 -11.76 27.30
CA ILE A 132 -10.01 -12.74 28.24
C ILE A 132 -8.83 -13.31 29.02
N GLU A 133 -8.59 -12.80 30.23
CA GLU A 133 -7.39 -13.16 31.00
C GLU A 133 -7.49 -14.49 31.75
N ASN A 134 -8.67 -15.12 31.77
CA ASN A 134 -8.86 -16.35 32.50
C ASN A 134 -8.92 -17.58 31.58
N ALA A 135 -8.01 -18.54 31.83
CA ALA A 135 -7.97 -19.85 31.18
C ALA A 135 -9.21 -20.72 31.45
N THR A 136 -10.11 -20.31 32.34
CA THR A 136 -11.31 -21.07 32.73
C THR A 136 -12.56 -20.70 31.95
N VAL A 137 -12.51 -19.61 31.17
CA VAL A 137 -13.61 -19.27 30.25
C VAL A 137 -13.64 -20.32 29.16
N ALA A 138 -14.70 -21.11 29.15
CA ALA A 138 -14.88 -22.23 28.23
C ALA A 138 -15.74 -21.84 27.02
N THR A 139 -16.63 -20.86 27.17
CA THR A 139 -17.55 -20.49 26.10
C THR A 139 -17.70 -18.98 26.00
N ILE A 140 -17.65 -18.46 24.77
CA ILE A 140 -18.16 -17.14 24.40
C ILE A 140 -19.25 -17.37 23.35
N ASN A 141 -20.48 -17.02 23.67
CA ASN A 141 -21.61 -17.18 22.76
C ASN A 141 -22.25 -15.82 22.47
N ALA A 142 -21.99 -15.28 21.30
CA ALA A 142 -22.55 -14.03 20.79
C ALA A 142 -23.68 -14.25 19.77
N SER A 143 -24.22 -15.46 19.64
CA SER A 143 -25.30 -15.75 18.68
C SER A 143 -26.59 -14.97 18.96
N GLY A 144 -26.72 -14.36 20.14
CA GLY A 144 -27.82 -13.47 20.50
C GLY A 144 -27.65 -12.02 20.04
N LEU A 145 -26.50 -11.66 19.46
CA LEU A 145 -26.21 -10.33 18.93
C LEU A 145 -26.68 -10.26 17.48
N THR A 146 -27.87 -9.70 17.27
CA THR A 146 -28.65 -9.89 16.03
C THR A 146 -28.28 -8.95 14.90
N ALA A 147 -27.37 -8.01 15.12
CA ALA A 147 -27.02 -6.97 14.14
C ALA A 147 -25.52 -6.68 14.01
N GLY A 148 -24.70 -7.15 14.94
CA GLY A 148 -23.26 -6.92 14.91
C GLY A 148 -22.48 -8.09 15.47
N GLY A 149 -21.15 -7.95 15.49
CA GLY A 149 -20.24 -8.98 15.97
C GLY A 149 -19.62 -8.71 17.34
N VAL A 150 -18.93 -9.72 17.86
CA VAL A 150 -18.12 -9.69 19.07
C VAL A 150 -16.62 -9.61 18.75
N GLY A 151 -15.89 -8.83 19.54
CA GLY A 151 -14.45 -8.70 19.49
C GLY A 151 -13.81 -9.21 20.77
N ALA A 152 -12.80 -10.08 20.68
CA ALA A 152 -12.10 -10.60 21.85
C ALA A 152 -10.67 -11.05 21.53
N VAL A 153 -9.76 -10.89 22.49
CA VAL A 153 -8.48 -11.59 22.51
C VAL A 153 -8.63 -12.81 23.43
N LEU A 154 -8.49 -14.01 22.87
CA LEU A 154 -8.78 -15.24 23.58
C LEU A 154 -7.68 -15.58 24.61
N SER A 155 -8.07 -16.36 25.62
CA SER A 155 -7.18 -16.77 26.70
C SER A 155 -6.30 -17.97 26.32
N THR A 156 -5.54 -18.49 27.28
CA THR A 156 -4.75 -19.71 27.13
C THR A 156 -5.57 -21.00 27.16
N ASN A 157 -6.90 -20.92 27.19
CA ASN A 157 -7.77 -22.11 27.18
C ASN A 157 -7.80 -22.77 25.78
N VAL A 158 -7.16 -23.93 25.65
CA VAL A 158 -7.12 -24.73 24.41
C VAL A 158 -8.46 -25.39 24.04
N ALA A 159 -9.43 -25.38 24.96
CA ALA A 159 -10.75 -25.98 24.81
C ALA A 159 -11.88 -24.95 24.65
N ILE A 160 -11.55 -23.65 24.56
CA ILE A 160 -12.55 -22.60 24.41
C ILE A 160 -13.40 -22.79 23.15
N VAL A 161 -14.71 -22.55 23.29
CA VAL A 161 -15.67 -22.52 22.20
C VAL A 161 -16.16 -21.09 22.03
N VAL A 162 -16.07 -20.56 20.82
CA VAL A 162 -16.57 -19.24 20.47
C VAL A 162 -17.59 -19.38 19.34
N THR A 163 -18.74 -18.74 19.50
CA THR A 163 -19.73 -18.51 18.45
C THR A 163 -19.95 -17.02 18.37
N GLY A 164 -19.64 -16.40 17.23
CA GLY A 164 -19.84 -14.96 17.04
C GLY A 164 -21.28 -14.59 16.68
N GLY A 165 -21.44 -13.35 16.23
CA GLY A 165 -22.72 -12.67 16.06
C GLY A 165 -23.28 -12.76 14.64
N ALA A 166 -24.10 -11.76 14.31
CA ALA A 166 -24.73 -11.61 13.00
C ALA A 166 -24.06 -10.57 12.08
N GLY A 167 -23.05 -9.86 12.59
CA GLY A 167 -22.20 -8.96 11.82
C GLY A 167 -20.74 -9.12 12.25
N ASP A 168 -19.82 -8.35 11.69
CA ASP A 168 -18.40 -8.72 11.68
C ASP A 168 -17.77 -8.98 13.07
N ASP A 169 -17.27 -10.18 13.29
CA ASP A 169 -16.63 -10.68 14.51
C ASP A 169 -15.10 -10.58 14.42
N PHE A 170 -14.45 -10.04 15.45
CA PHE A 170 -13.01 -9.78 15.46
C PHE A 170 -12.30 -10.55 16.58
N ILE A 171 -11.77 -11.73 16.23
CA ILE A 171 -11.18 -12.65 17.21
C ILE A 171 -9.68 -12.66 17.05
N THR A 172 -8.95 -12.38 18.14
CA THR A 172 -7.52 -12.63 18.23
C THR A 172 -7.28 -13.95 18.96
N THR A 173 -6.49 -14.84 18.37
CA THR A 173 -6.22 -16.15 18.96
C THR A 173 -5.42 -16.03 20.26
N GLY A 174 -5.63 -17.00 21.16
CA GLY A 174 -4.92 -17.13 22.43
C GLY A 174 -3.95 -18.32 22.39
N ALA A 175 -4.31 -19.44 23.00
CA ALA A 175 -3.58 -20.71 22.81
C ALA A 175 -4.02 -21.47 21.55
N VAL A 176 -3.15 -22.33 21.02
CA VAL A 176 -3.50 -23.25 19.93
C VAL A 176 -4.59 -24.21 20.39
N LEU A 177 -5.70 -24.26 19.66
CA LEU A 177 -6.85 -25.06 20.04
C LEU A 177 -6.58 -26.55 19.81
N THR A 178 -6.95 -27.37 20.78
CA THR A 178 -6.89 -28.84 20.67
C THR A 178 -8.30 -29.40 20.48
N THR A 179 -9.18 -29.13 21.43
CA THR A 179 -10.60 -29.54 21.40
C THR A 179 -11.54 -28.37 21.13
N GLY A 180 -11.12 -27.15 21.42
CA GLY A 180 -11.91 -25.94 21.21
C GLY A 180 -12.22 -25.65 19.73
N SER A 181 -13.02 -24.62 19.51
CA SER A 181 -13.41 -24.13 18.19
C SER A 181 -13.82 -22.67 18.24
N VAL A 182 -13.64 -21.94 17.15
CA VAL A 182 -14.05 -20.55 16.99
C VAL A 182 -14.82 -20.45 15.68
N ALA A 183 -16.11 -20.19 15.77
CA ALA A 183 -16.96 -19.86 14.65
C ALA A 183 -17.26 -18.36 14.69
N ALA A 184 -16.91 -17.63 13.63
CA ALA A 184 -17.20 -16.21 13.54
C ALA A 184 -18.71 -15.96 13.44
N GLY A 185 -19.46 -16.83 12.77
CA GLY A 185 -20.92 -16.70 12.69
C GLY A 185 -21.32 -16.14 11.34
N ALA A 186 -22.19 -15.13 11.32
CA ALA A 186 -22.53 -14.42 10.09
C ALA A 186 -21.85 -13.05 10.09
N GLY A 187 -21.38 -12.64 8.93
CA GLY A 187 -20.59 -11.43 8.73
C GLY A 187 -20.02 -11.49 7.33
N THR A 188 -19.43 -10.39 6.86
CA THR A 188 -18.65 -10.41 5.61
C THR A 188 -17.25 -9.86 5.79
N GLY A 189 -16.97 -9.30 6.96
CA GLY A 189 -15.67 -8.81 7.39
C GLY A 189 -15.11 -9.56 8.58
N ASP A 190 -15.58 -10.78 8.89
CA ASP A 190 -15.13 -11.54 10.06
C ASP A 190 -13.62 -11.69 10.04
N ARG A 191 -12.95 -11.27 11.11
CA ARG A 191 -11.49 -11.18 11.19
C ARG A 191 -10.91 -12.14 12.20
N LEU A 192 -10.09 -13.06 11.71
CA LEU A 192 -9.20 -13.87 12.53
C LEU A 192 -7.82 -13.22 12.62
N THR A 193 -7.46 -12.73 13.80
CA THR A 193 -6.11 -12.24 14.08
C THR A 193 -5.29 -13.36 14.73
N LEU A 194 -4.23 -13.79 14.07
CA LEU A 194 -3.37 -14.88 14.54
C LEU A 194 -2.25 -14.31 15.40
N ALA A 195 -2.20 -14.71 16.68
CA ALA A 195 -1.11 -14.33 17.57
C ALA A 195 0.23 -15.01 17.23
N ALA A 196 0.16 -16.16 16.56
CA ALA A 196 1.30 -16.96 16.10
C ALA A 196 0.90 -17.86 14.91
N ASP A 197 1.88 -18.40 14.19
CA ASP A 197 1.66 -19.32 13.06
C ASP A 197 1.14 -20.71 13.49
N GLY A 198 1.52 -21.19 14.68
CA GLY A 198 1.13 -22.49 15.23
C GLY A 198 -0.38 -22.73 15.32
N HIS A 199 -1.20 -21.68 15.29
CA HIS A 199 -2.67 -21.78 15.29
C HIS A 199 -3.23 -22.44 14.02
N ILE A 200 -2.54 -22.31 12.89
CA ILE A 200 -2.99 -22.83 11.59
C ILE A 200 -1.91 -23.66 10.89
N ALA A 201 -1.03 -24.31 11.65
CA ALA A 201 0.09 -25.10 11.11
C ALA A 201 -0.35 -26.35 10.32
N SER A 202 -1.64 -26.69 10.31
CA SER A 202 -2.22 -27.74 9.47
C SER A 202 -3.70 -27.50 9.20
N VAL A 203 -4.25 -28.16 8.18
CA VAL A 203 -5.69 -28.15 7.86
C VAL A 203 -6.55 -28.53 9.08
N ALA A 204 -6.10 -29.48 9.91
CA ALA A 204 -6.85 -29.92 11.09
C ALA A 204 -6.93 -28.83 12.18
N LEU A 205 -5.86 -28.04 12.34
CA LEU A 205 -5.84 -26.90 13.26
C LEU A 205 -6.62 -25.71 12.69
N GLY A 206 -6.45 -25.41 11.39
CA GLY A 206 -7.19 -24.36 10.72
C GLY A 206 -8.70 -24.61 10.68
N ALA A 207 -9.14 -25.87 10.57
CA ALA A 207 -10.55 -26.25 10.66
C ALA A 207 -11.22 -25.94 12.01
N LYS A 208 -10.45 -25.57 13.05
CA LYS A 208 -11.00 -25.07 14.31
C LYS A 208 -11.50 -23.63 14.23
N TYR A 209 -11.13 -22.90 13.18
CA TYR A 209 -11.52 -21.52 12.94
C TYR A 209 -12.37 -21.46 11.67
N THR A 210 -13.66 -21.11 11.81
CA THR A 210 -14.64 -21.22 10.72
C THR A 210 -15.43 -19.93 10.52
N GLY A 211 -15.83 -19.66 9.28
CA GLY A 211 -16.68 -18.51 8.94
C GLY A 211 -15.93 -17.17 8.90
N PHE A 212 -14.61 -17.16 8.77
CA PHE A 212 -13.84 -15.93 8.63
C PHE A 212 -13.64 -15.54 7.17
N GLU A 213 -13.64 -14.23 6.88
CA GLU A 213 -13.30 -13.68 5.56
C GLU A 213 -11.92 -13.02 5.54
N VAL A 214 -11.44 -12.54 6.69
CA VAL A 214 -10.20 -11.77 6.79
C VAL A 214 -9.23 -12.45 7.75
N VAL A 215 -8.00 -12.68 7.30
CA VAL A 215 -6.89 -13.08 8.18
C VAL A 215 -6.01 -11.87 8.45
N SER A 216 -5.70 -11.64 9.72
CA SER A 216 -4.73 -10.64 10.15
C SER A 216 -3.58 -11.34 10.87
N ILE A 217 -2.36 -10.97 10.52
CA ILE A 217 -1.17 -11.50 11.20
C ILE A 217 -0.91 -10.59 12.38
N GLY A 218 -1.00 -11.11 13.60
CA GLY A 218 -0.86 -10.35 14.84
C GLY A 218 0.59 -10.12 15.28
N THR A 219 1.54 -10.91 14.77
CA THR A 219 2.98 -10.78 15.05
C THR A 219 3.79 -10.92 13.76
N GLY A 220 4.61 -9.91 13.46
CA GLY A 220 5.55 -9.98 12.34
C GLY A 220 6.53 -11.16 12.51
N GLY A 221 6.97 -11.73 11.38
CA GLY A 221 7.85 -12.89 11.27
C GLY A 221 7.12 -14.22 11.04
N SER A 222 5.79 -14.20 10.97
CA SER A 222 4.99 -15.43 10.86
C SER A 222 5.07 -16.07 9.48
N THR A 223 5.04 -17.41 9.43
CA THR A 223 4.89 -18.20 8.20
C THR A 223 3.52 -18.86 8.17
N LEU A 224 2.69 -18.52 7.18
CA LEU A 224 1.30 -18.97 7.11
C LEU A 224 1.01 -19.64 5.77
N ASP A 225 0.29 -20.75 5.82
CA ASP A 225 -0.31 -21.37 4.64
C ASP A 225 -1.84 -21.20 4.72
N LEU A 226 -2.41 -20.38 3.82
CA LEU A 226 -3.85 -20.10 3.84
C LEU A 226 -4.71 -21.27 3.37
N ASP A 227 -4.13 -22.30 2.74
CA ASP A 227 -4.88 -23.52 2.42
C ASP A 227 -5.32 -24.27 3.69
N ASN A 228 -4.62 -24.08 4.81
CA ASN A 228 -5.03 -24.65 6.09
C ASN A 228 -6.34 -24.06 6.62
N LEU A 229 -6.75 -22.88 6.15
CA LEU A 229 -8.03 -22.24 6.48
C LEU A 229 -9.08 -22.38 5.38
N ALA A 230 -8.67 -22.62 4.13
CA ALA A 230 -9.53 -22.49 2.95
C ALA A 230 -10.77 -23.41 2.93
N ALA A 231 -10.71 -24.59 3.56
CA ALA A 231 -11.85 -25.52 3.57
C ALA A 231 -13.01 -25.07 4.48
N ALA A 232 -12.73 -24.26 5.49
CA ALA A 232 -13.69 -23.84 6.51
C ALA A 232 -14.07 -22.35 6.43
N ASN A 233 -13.48 -21.61 5.48
CA ASN A 233 -13.54 -20.16 5.40
C ASN A 233 -13.58 -19.70 3.95
N THR A 234 -14.26 -18.58 3.67
CA THR A 234 -14.26 -17.92 2.36
C THR A 234 -13.38 -16.68 2.43
N LEU A 235 -12.06 -16.88 2.44
CA LEU A 235 -11.12 -15.77 2.63
C LEU A 235 -11.16 -14.78 1.46
N THR A 236 -11.39 -13.51 1.78
CA THR A 236 -11.45 -12.37 0.85
C THR A 236 -10.52 -11.23 1.25
N GLY A 237 -9.76 -11.34 2.35
CA GLY A 237 -8.84 -10.28 2.77
C GLY A 237 -7.67 -10.77 3.61
N LEU A 238 -6.53 -10.09 3.48
CA LEU A 238 -5.32 -10.34 4.25
C LEU A 238 -4.77 -9.03 4.80
N ARG A 239 -4.34 -9.03 6.07
CA ARG A 239 -3.77 -7.87 6.75
C ARG A 239 -2.41 -8.20 7.32
N LEU A 240 -1.40 -7.43 6.93
CA LEU A 240 -0.01 -7.59 7.34
C LEU A 240 0.37 -6.46 8.29
N THR A 241 0.58 -6.78 9.58
CA THR A 241 1.00 -5.81 10.60
C THR A 241 2.53 -5.69 10.73
N GLY A 242 3.26 -6.46 9.92
CA GLY A 242 4.71 -6.49 9.81
C GLY A 242 5.15 -7.59 8.84
N SER A 243 6.46 -7.76 8.67
CA SER A 243 7.06 -8.77 7.77
C SER A 243 6.42 -10.15 7.92
N SER A 244 6.02 -10.80 6.84
CA SER A 244 5.37 -12.12 6.90
C SER A 244 5.66 -12.97 5.68
N THR A 245 5.63 -14.29 5.84
CA THR A 245 5.58 -15.24 4.71
C THR A 245 4.17 -15.84 4.65
N VAL A 246 3.45 -15.58 3.57
CA VAL A 246 2.08 -16.07 3.38
C VAL A 246 2.00 -16.79 2.05
N THR A 247 1.62 -18.06 2.10
CA THR A 247 1.51 -18.92 0.92
C THR A 247 0.08 -19.32 0.63
N ASN A 248 -0.14 -19.76 -0.62
CA ASN A 248 -1.43 -20.23 -1.12
C ASN A 248 -2.54 -19.18 -0.97
N ILE A 249 -2.20 -17.91 -1.21
CA ILE A 249 -3.16 -16.81 -1.21
C ILE A 249 -4.12 -17.00 -2.38
N ASN A 250 -5.40 -17.21 -2.11
CA ASN A 250 -6.41 -17.34 -3.16
C ASN A 250 -6.61 -16.00 -3.91
N ALA A 251 -7.22 -16.04 -5.09
CA ALA A 251 -7.39 -14.85 -5.93
C ALA A 251 -8.20 -13.71 -5.26
N ALA A 252 -9.23 -14.04 -4.47
CA ALA A 252 -10.05 -13.04 -3.77
C ALA A 252 -9.24 -12.31 -2.69
N THR A 253 -8.46 -13.05 -1.91
CA THR A 253 -7.56 -12.53 -0.88
C THR A 253 -6.40 -11.75 -1.50
N ALA A 254 -5.82 -12.24 -2.60
CA ALA A 254 -4.77 -11.54 -3.33
C ALA A 254 -5.25 -10.20 -3.90
N GLY A 255 -6.55 -10.10 -4.24
CA GLY A 255 -7.19 -8.85 -4.64
C GLY A 255 -7.43 -7.84 -3.51
N ASN A 256 -7.11 -8.19 -2.24
CA ASN A 256 -7.43 -7.39 -1.07
C ASN A 256 -6.41 -7.61 0.08
N VAL A 257 -5.14 -7.32 -0.17
CA VAL A 257 -4.10 -7.31 0.86
C VAL A 257 -3.88 -5.89 1.37
N THR A 258 -3.87 -5.70 2.69
CA THR A 258 -3.50 -4.44 3.35
C THR A 258 -2.19 -4.60 4.10
N VAL A 259 -1.23 -3.71 3.85
CA VAL A 259 0.07 -3.64 4.55
C VAL A 259 0.06 -2.42 5.48
N LEU A 260 0.16 -2.69 6.79
CA LEU A 260 -0.01 -1.69 7.84
C LEU A 260 1.30 -1.13 8.40
N ALA A 261 2.41 -1.78 8.12
CA ALA A 261 3.71 -1.39 8.65
C ALA A 261 4.81 -1.76 7.65
N SER A 262 5.98 -1.15 7.82
CA SER A 262 7.15 -1.51 7.01
C SER A 262 7.47 -3.00 7.17
N SER A 263 7.79 -3.66 6.06
CA SER A 263 7.82 -5.12 5.99
C SER A 263 8.83 -5.67 4.96
N THR A 264 9.12 -6.96 5.08
CA THR A 264 9.91 -7.79 4.15
C THR A 264 9.06 -9.01 3.77
N ASP A 265 7.95 -8.77 3.07
CA ASP A 265 6.93 -9.80 2.87
C ASP A 265 7.28 -10.78 1.74
N THR A 266 6.92 -12.05 1.96
CA THR A 266 6.83 -13.07 0.91
C THR A 266 5.38 -13.47 0.74
N LEU A 267 4.77 -13.14 -0.40
CA LEU A 267 3.37 -13.36 -0.69
C LEU A 267 3.25 -14.22 -1.94
N THR A 268 2.84 -15.47 -1.79
CA THR A 268 2.66 -16.37 -2.94
C THR A 268 1.19 -16.59 -3.24
N VAL A 269 0.77 -16.07 -4.40
CA VAL A 269 -0.58 -16.31 -4.93
C VAL A 269 -0.67 -17.77 -5.37
N LYS A 270 -1.75 -18.42 -4.98
CA LYS A 270 -1.97 -19.84 -5.25
C LYS A 270 -1.92 -20.10 -6.75
N ASN A 271 -1.06 -21.04 -7.14
CA ASN A 271 -0.84 -21.45 -8.54
C ASN A 271 -0.21 -20.39 -9.45
N ALA A 272 0.37 -19.30 -8.93
CA ALA A 272 0.93 -18.22 -9.76
C ALA A 272 2.12 -18.62 -10.66
N LEU A 273 2.75 -19.77 -10.40
CA LEU A 273 3.79 -20.33 -11.27
C LEU A 273 3.23 -21.24 -12.38
N THR A 274 1.90 -21.41 -12.45
CA THR A 274 1.24 -22.28 -13.43
C THR A 274 0.99 -21.50 -14.71
N PRO A 275 1.57 -21.91 -15.86
CA PRO A 275 1.41 -21.19 -17.12
C PRO A 275 -0.05 -21.07 -17.59
N GLY A 276 -0.36 -19.97 -18.29
CA GLY A 276 -1.67 -19.76 -18.92
C GLY A 276 -2.67 -18.97 -18.08
N GLN A 277 -2.22 -18.36 -16.99
CA GLN A 277 -3.02 -17.48 -16.13
C GLN A 277 -2.37 -16.08 -16.08
N ILE A 278 -3.15 -15.10 -15.62
CA ILE A 278 -2.65 -13.77 -15.26
C ILE A 278 -2.94 -13.59 -13.79
N ASP A 279 -1.90 -13.68 -12.99
CA ASP A 279 -1.98 -13.61 -11.54
C ASP A 279 -1.82 -12.15 -11.10
N THR A 280 -2.77 -11.73 -10.26
CA THR A 280 -2.87 -10.34 -9.78
C THR A 280 -2.74 -10.31 -8.27
N LEU A 281 -1.92 -9.40 -7.77
CA LEU A 281 -1.82 -9.05 -6.36
C LEU A 281 -2.17 -7.57 -6.19
N LYS A 282 -3.03 -7.26 -5.23
CA LYS A 282 -3.31 -5.89 -4.80
C LYS A 282 -2.75 -5.67 -3.40
N LEU A 283 -1.91 -4.64 -3.27
CA LEU A 283 -1.40 -4.15 -2.00
C LEU A 283 -1.99 -2.77 -1.72
N THR A 284 -2.72 -2.64 -0.62
CA THR A 284 -3.10 -1.34 -0.04
C THR A 284 -2.13 -1.02 1.09
N VAL A 285 -1.32 0.01 0.93
CA VAL A 285 -0.32 0.43 1.91
C VAL A 285 -0.91 1.58 2.73
N SER A 286 -1.24 1.26 3.98
CA SER A 286 -2.00 2.12 4.88
C SER A 286 -1.83 1.63 6.32
N ASP A 287 -1.31 2.46 7.22
CA ASP A 287 -1.35 2.19 8.66
C ASP A 287 -2.71 2.51 9.29
N GLU A 288 -3.63 3.05 8.48
CA GLU A 288 -5.03 3.37 8.84
C GLU A 288 -5.15 4.48 9.90
N LEU A 289 -4.10 5.30 10.02
CA LEU A 289 -4.09 6.55 10.78
C LEU A 289 -4.33 7.74 9.84
N ALA A 290 -4.77 8.87 10.39
CA ALA A 290 -4.94 10.10 9.60
C ALA A 290 -3.60 10.69 9.13
N ALA A 291 -2.54 10.47 9.89
CA ALA A 291 -1.22 11.00 9.56
C ALA A 291 -0.63 10.17 8.42
N VAL A 292 -0.29 10.83 7.32
CA VAL A 292 0.38 10.17 6.19
C VAL A 292 1.81 9.82 6.62
N ASN A 293 2.02 8.57 7.00
CA ASN A 293 3.31 8.03 7.41
C ASN A 293 4.06 7.44 6.21
N THR A 294 5.28 6.95 6.43
CA THR A 294 6.06 6.26 5.39
C THR A 294 6.19 4.78 5.74
N ILE A 295 5.70 3.93 4.85
CA ILE A 295 5.78 2.48 4.93
C ILE A 295 6.75 1.98 3.86
N THR A 296 7.76 1.22 4.28
CA THR A 296 8.77 0.66 3.38
C THR A 296 8.50 -0.83 3.16
N LEU A 297 8.28 -1.21 1.91
CA LEU A 297 8.21 -2.59 1.44
C LEU A 297 9.61 -3.00 0.95
N THR A 298 10.32 -3.75 1.77
CA THR A 298 11.69 -4.14 1.51
C THR A 298 11.71 -5.40 0.64
N ALA A 299 12.06 -5.23 -0.63
CA ALA A 299 12.24 -6.32 -1.61
C ALA A 299 11.10 -7.38 -1.60
N PRO A 300 9.82 -6.97 -1.75
CA PRO A 300 8.69 -7.89 -1.65
C PRO A 300 8.83 -9.08 -2.61
N VAL A 301 8.62 -10.29 -2.09
CA VAL A 301 8.71 -11.52 -2.88
C VAL A 301 7.32 -11.93 -3.35
N ILE A 302 7.05 -11.78 -4.65
CA ILE A 302 5.73 -12.03 -5.27
C ILE A 302 5.87 -12.89 -6.53
N ALA A 303 6.55 -14.04 -6.38
CA ALA A 303 6.88 -14.92 -7.48
C ALA A 303 5.63 -15.38 -8.27
N GLY A 304 5.70 -15.28 -9.60
CA GLY A 304 4.62 -15.66 -10.51
C GLY A 304 3.51 -14.63 -10.66
N VAL A 305 3.54 -13.48 -9.96
CA VAL A 305 2.55 -12.42 -10.16
C VAL A 305 2.92 -11.58 -11.38
N GLU A 306 2.02 -11.48 -12.36
CA GLU A 306 2.19 -10.60 -13.54
C GLU A 306 1.69 -9.17 -13.29
N VAL A 307 0.68 -9.00 -12.44
CA VAL A 307 0.06 -7.68 -12.18
C VAL A 307 0.13 -7.32 -10.69
N LEU A 308 0.88 -6.27 -10.37
CA LEU A 308 0.85 -5.65 -9.04
C LEU A 308 0.01 -4.36 -9.08
N ASN A 309 -1.08 -4.35 -8.30
CA ASN A 309 -1.90 -3.18 -8.05
C ASN A 309 -1.53 -2.57 -6.69
N LEU A 310 -0.77 -1.48 -6.69
CA LEU A 310 -0.38 -0.74 -5.50
C LEU A 310 -1.35 0.43 -5.25
N VAL A 311 -1.93 0.48 -4.06
CA VAL A 311 -2.71 1.62 -3.56
C VAL A 311 -1.95 2.22 -2.39
N ALA A 312 -1.36 3.40 -2.59
CA ALA A 312 -0.63 4.13 -1.55
C ALA A 312 -1.57 5.14 -0.87
N THR A 313 -2.10 4.78 0.30
CA THR A 313 -2.79 5.74 1.18
C THR A 313 -1.75 6.53 1.98
N ASP A 314 -0.77 5.79 2.50
CA ASP A 314 0.46 6.33 3.09
C ASP A 314 1.58 6.45 2.06
N ASN A 315 2.62 7.21 2.40
CA ASN A 315 3.83 7.22 1.59
C ASN A 315 4.40 5.79 1.55
N THR A 316 4.71 5.31 0.36
CA THR A 316 5.17 3.94 0.13
C THR A 316 6.54 3.97 -0.53
N THR A 317 7.49 3.22 0.02
CA THR A 317 8.78 2.95 -0.63
C THR A 317 8.93 1.46 -0.92
N ILE A 318 9.08 1.08 -2.19
CA ILE A 318 9.51 -0.26 -2.60
C ILE A 318 11.01 -0.19 -2.89
N THR A 319 11.82 -0.86 -2.07
CA THR A 319 13.29 -0.74 -2.15
C THR A 319 13.90 -1.43 -3.36
N THR A 320 13.26 -2.50 -3.85
CA THR A 320 13.62 -3.20 -5.09
C THR A 320 12.47 -4.10 -5.54
N LEU A 321 12.30 -4.26 -6.85
CA LEU A 321 11.42 -5.25 -7.46
C LEU A 321 12.18 -6.50 -7.96
N ALA A 322 13.44 -6.69 -7.54
CA ALA A 322 14.26 -7.84 -7.96
C ALA A 322 13.66 -9.21 -7.61
N ASN A 323 12.74 -9.28 -6.65
CA ASN A 323 12.02 -10.52 -6.27
C ASN A 323 10.64 -10.65 -6.93
N ALA A 324 10.30 -9.78 -7.88
CA ALA A 324 9.01 -9.71 -8.57
C ALA A 324 9.17 -9.91 -10.09
N LEU A 325 9.95 -10.92 -10.48
CA LEU A 325 10.45 -11.10 -11.86
C LEU A 325 9.38 -11.41 -12.92
N ALA A 326 8.18 -11.83 -12.51
CA ALA A 326 7.09 -12.15 -13.44
C ALA A 326 6.28 -10.91 -13.86
N LEU A 327 6.46 -9.77 -13.19
CA LEU A 327 5.65 -8.59 -13.43
C LEU A 327 5.73 -8.15 -14.89
N THR A 328 4.56 -7.92 -15.49
CA THR A 328 4.37 -7.16 -16.73
C THR A 328 3.71 -5.82 -16.44
N ASN A 329 2.99 -5.71 -15.32
CA ASN A 329 2.23 -4.52 -14.98
C ASN A 329 2.43 -4.11 -13.52
N LEU A 330 2.76 -2.83 -13.32
CA LEU A 330 2.72 -2.16 -12.04
C LEU A 330 1.71 -1.00 -12.12
N ASN A 331 0.55 -1.17 -11.50
CA ASN A 331 -0.47 -0.13 -11.42
C ASN A 331 -0.36 0.57 -10.07
N ILE A 332 -0.31 1.89 -10.07
CA ILE A 332 -0.12 2.73 -8.88
C ILE A 332 -1.29 3.71 -8.76
N SER A 333 -1.85 3.83 -7.56
CA SER A 333 -2.95 4.72 -7.24
C SER A 333 -2.86 5.20 -5.79
N GLY A 334 -3.73 6.14 -5.40
CA GLY A 334 -3.80 6.67 -4.04
C GLY A 334 -3.08 8.01 -3.86
N ALA A 335 -3.20 8.56 -2.65
CA ALA A 335 -2.75 9.91 -2.32
C ALA A 335 -1.35 9.98 -1.69
N GLY A 336 -0.84 8.86 -1.18
CA GLY A 336 0.51 8.75 -0.64
C GLY A 336 1.56 8.88 -1.75
N ASN A 337 2.71 9.44 -1.39
CA ASN A 337 3.86 9.48 -2.30
C ASN A 337 4.39 8.07 -2.51
N VAL A 338 4.80 7.74 -3.74
CA VAL A 338 5.32 6.42 -4.07
C VAL A 338 6.74 6.52 -4.58
N VAL A 339 7.66 5.80 -3.94
CA VAL A 339 9.03 5.58 -4.40
C VAL A 339 9.15 4.12 -4.81
N VAL A 340 9.48 3.86 -6.07
CA VAL A 340 9.81 2.53 -6.57
C VAL A 340 11.24 2.57 -7.03
N THR A 341 12.10 1.86 -6.32
CA THR A 341 13.48 1.67 -6.73
C THR A 341 13.58 0.28 -7.35
N THR A 342 14.29 0.14 -8.46
CA THR A 342 14.63 -1.16 -9.08
C THR A 342 16.11 -1.48 -8.88
N LEU A 343 16.65 -1.23 -7.68
CA LEU A 343 18.06 -1.54 -7.39
C LEU A 343 18.36 -3.03 -7.61
N GLY A 344 19.43 -3.30 -8.37
CA GLY A 344 19.86 -4.65 -8.76
C GLY A 344 19.40 -5.02 -10.16
N ALA A 345 20.02 -6.04 -10.76
CA ALA A 345 19.71 -6.47 -12.12
C ALA A 345 18.27 -7.06 -12.18
N VAL A 346 17.31 -6.28 -12.66
CA VAL A 346 15.92 -6.72 -12.86
C VAL A 346 15.67 -6.94 -14.35
N ALA A 347 15.51 -8.19 -14.77
CA ALA A 347 15.10 -8.50 -16.13
C ALA A 347 13.62 -8.16 -16.31
N LEU A 348 13.34 -6.99 -16.91
CA LEU A 348 11.96 -6.61 -17.21
C LEU A 348 11.38 -7.56 -18.25
N GLN A 349 10.11 -7.93 -18.07
CA GLN A 349 9.37 -8.70 -19.06
C GLN A 349 9.11 -7.87 -20.32
N THR A 350 8.80 -8.52 -21.43
CA THR A 350 8.38 -7.82 -22.65
C THR A 350 7.09 -7.03 -22.38
N ASN A 351 7.01 -5.80 -22.89
CA ASN A 351 5.86 -4.90 -22.70
C ASN A 351 5.60 -4.54 -21.22
N TYR A 352 6.65 -4.37 -20.42
CA TYR A 352 6.52 -3.93 -19.03
C TYR A 352 5.87 -2.54 -18.96
N ASN A 353 4.74 -2.43 -18.26
CA ASN A 353 3.96 -1.21 -18.17
C ASN A 353 3.78 -0.75 -16.71
N ILE A 354 4.10 0.50 -16.47
CA ILE A 354 3.87 1.19 -15.20
C ILE A 354 2.76 2.22 -15.41
N ASN A 355 1.68 2.12 -14.64
CA ASN A 355 0.53 3.00 -14.78
C ASN A 355 0.19 3.66 -13.44
N ALA A 356 0.58 4.91 -13.28
CA ALA A 356 0.27 5.76 -12.14
C ALA A 356 -0.81 6.80 -12.44
N SER A 357 -1.59 6.64 -13.51
CA SER A 357 -2.53 7.67 -13.99
C SER A 357 -3.62 8.10 -12.99
N THR A 358 -3.84 7.30 -11.94
CA THR A 358 -4.80 7.58 -10.85
C THR A 358 -4.13 7.89 -9.52
N ALA A 359 -2.79 7.94 -9.47
CA ALA A 359 -2.05 8.37 -8.30
C ALA A 359 -2.08 9.90 -8.21
N THR A 360 -2.35 10.41 -7.01
CA THR A 360 -2.38 11.85 -6.73
C THR A 360 -1.18 12.33 -5.91
N GLY A 361 -0.51 11.43 -5.19
CA GLY A 361 0.80 11.68 -4.58
C GLY A 361 1.93 11.80 -5.61
N ASN A 362 3.10 12.23 -5.16
CA ASN A 362 4.29 12.27 -6.00
C ASN A 362 4.76 10.85 -6.34
N LEU A 363 5.26 10.66 -7.56
CA LEU A 363 5.87 9.41 -8.01
C LEU A 363 7.36 9.61 -8.17
N THR A 364 8.17 8.74 -7.58
CA THR A 364 9.59 8.59 -7.87
C THR A 364 9.84 7.17 -8.36
N LEU A 365 10.33 7.03 -9.58
CA LEU A 365 10.76 5.76 -10.15
C LEU A 365 12.25 5.82 -10.46
N ASP A 366 13.00 4.85 -9.94
CA ASP A 366 14.37 4.60 -10.35
C ASP A 366 14.45 3.24 -11.04
N ALA A 367 14.56 3.28 -12.37
CA ALA A 367 14.65 2.15 -13.29
C ALA A 367 16.10 1.80 -13.69
N THR A 368 17.12 2.33 -12.99
CA THR A 368 18.53 2.16 -13.39
C THR A 368 19.05 0.73 -13.30
N GLY A 369 18.42 -0.13 -12.49
CA GLY A 369 18.77 -1.55 -12.39
C GLY A 369 18.07 -2.45 -13.43
N ALA A 370 17.17 -1.90 -14.25
CA ALA A 370 16.50 -2.67 -15.30
C ALA A 370 17.50 -3.19 -16.35
N ILE A 371 17.42 -4.48 -16.65
CA ILE A 371 18.20 -5.16 -17.70
C ILE A 371 17.25 -5.79 -18.74
N THR A 372 17.77 -6.04 -19.94
CA THR A 372 17.08 -6.72 -21.05
C THR A 372 16.04 -5.89 -21.81
N ASN A 373 14.85 -5.64 -21.26
CA ASN A 373 13.75 -4.96 -21.97
C ASN A 373 13.49 -3.53 -21.46
N GLY A 374 12.75 -2.77 -22.28
CA GLY A 374 12.24 -1.44 -21.98
C GLY A 374 10.92 -1.42 -21.20
N PHE A 375 10.44 -0.23 -20.85
CA PHE A 375 9.14 -0.04 -20.21
C PHE A 375 8.35 1.15 -20.77
N SER A 376 7.03 1.11 -20.60
CA SER A 376 6.17 2.30 -20.72
C SER A 376 5.71 2.76 -19.34
N LEU A 377 5.65 4.07 -19.14
CA LEU A 377 5.16 4.68 -17.92
C LEU A 377 4.09 5.73 -18.22
N THR A 378 2.97 5.68 -17.50
CA THR A 378 2.04 6.82 -17.39
C THR A 378 2.14 7.39 -15.98
N GLY A 379 2.51 8.66 -15.86
CA GLY A 379 2.65 9.36 -14.57
C GLY A 379 1.30 9.70 -13.93
N GLY A 380 1.35 10.09 -12.65
CA GLY A 380 0.19 10.56 -11.89
C GLY A 380 0.03 12.08 -11.93
N SER A 381 -0.89 12.62 -11.13
CA SER A 381 -1.19 14.05 -11.10
C SER A 381 -0.20 14.89 -10.28
N GLY A 382 0.51 14.26 -9.33
CA GLY A 382 1.59 14.87 -8.54
C GLY A 382 2.86 15.10 -9.37
N ILE A 383 3.97 15.41 -8.70
CA ILE A 383 5.29 15.49 -9.36
C ILE A 383 5.78 14.07 -9.66
N ASN A 384 6.21 13.85 -10.90
CA ASN A 384 6.78 12.59 -11.35
C ASN A 384 8.29 12.78 -11.55
N THR A 385 9.10 12.00 -10.82
CA THR A 385 10.56 11.91 -10.99
C THR A 385 10.90 10.52 -11.49
N ILE A 386 11.33 10.40 -12.74
CA ILE A 386 11.62 9.12 -13.39
C ILE A 386 13.08 9.10 -13.81
N THR A 387 13.84 8.13 -13.31
CA THR A 387 15.20 7.85 -13.75
C THR A 387 15.19 6.56 -14.56
N GLY A 388 15.43 6.64 -15.86
CA GLY A 388 15.59 5.49 -16.74
C GLY A 388 17.01 4.93 -16.71
N GLY A 389 17.16 3.61 -16.92
CA GLY A 389 18.44 2.98 -17.24
C GLY A 389 18.72 2.95 -18.75
N SER A 390 19.64 2.08 -19.16
CA SER A 390 20.12 1.91 -20.55
C SER A 390 19.09 1.39 -21.56
N GLN A 391 17.88 1.14 -21.10
CA GLN A 391 16.81 0.50 -21.83
C GLN A 391 16.00 1.55 -22.61
N VAL A 392 15.34 1.16 -23.70
CA VAL A 392 14.36 2.06 -24.35
C VAL A 392 13.16 2.23 -23.44
N PHE A 393 12.69 3.45 -23.20
CA PHE A 393 11.49 3.66 -22.40
C PHE A 393 10.61 4.79 -22.92
N SER A 394 9.36 4.80 -22.51
CA SER A 394 8.42 5.88 -22.83
C SER A 394 7.70 6.37 -21.58
N VAL A 395 7.43 7.68 -21.55
CA VAL A 395 6.77 8.35 -20.43
C VAL A 395 5.60 9.17 -20.96
N ASN A 396 4.44 9.05 -20.32
CA ASN A 396 3.28 9.88 -20.56
C ASN A 396 2.95 10.69 -19.29
N LEU A 397 3.17 12.01 -19.34
CA LEU A 397 2.92 12.97 -18.28
C LEU A 397 1.59 13.73 -18.46
N ALA A 398 0.71 13.29 -19.36
CA ALA A 398 -0.54 13.99 -19.64
C ALA A 398 -1.43 14.17 -18.40
N ALA A 399 -1.34 13.25 -17.44
CA ALA A 399 -2.09 13.32 -16.17
C ALA A 399 -1.46 14.27 -15.13
N SER A 400 -0.18 14.64 -15.28
CA SER A 400 0.53 15.53 -14.35
C SER A 400 -0.18 16.88 -14.29
N THR A 401 -0.49 17.33 -13.09
CA THR A 401 -1.00 18.69 -12.84
C THR A 401 0.05 19.57 -12.21
N ALA A 402 1.08 18.97 -11.60
CA ALA A 402 2.19 19.69 -10.99
C ALA A 402 3.10 20.35 -12.03
N LYS A 403 3.24 19.74 -13.22
CA LYS A 403 4.02 20.26 -14.37
C LYS A 403 5.47 20.61 -14.05
N ALA A 404 6.02 20.00 -13.01
CA ALA A 404 7.40 20.13 -12.56
C ALA A 404 8.08 18.75 -12.57
N ASP A 405 7.71 17.93 -13.56
CA ASP A 405 8.19 16.56 -13.67
C ASP A 405 9.66 16.52 -14.08
N VAL A 406 10.38 15.48 -13.67
CA VAL A 406 11.80 15.29 -13.95
C VAL A 406 12.00 13.93 -14.58
N ILE A 407 12.56 13.89 -15.78
CA ILE A 407 12.91 12.66 -16.50
C ILE A 407 14.42 12.58 -16.63
N ALA A 408 15.07 11.78 -15.80
CA ALA A 408 16.49 11.50 -15.89
C ALA A 408 16.76 10.30 -16.82
N VAL A 409 17.74 10.44 -17.70
CA VAL A 409 18.17 9.42 -18.66
C VAL A 409 19.59 9.00 -18.31
N ALA A 410 19.76 7.82 -17.71
CA ALA A 410 21.08 7.22 -17.54
C ALA A 410 21.34 6.25 -18.70
N ASN A 411 22.35 6.51 -19.53
CA ASN A 411 22.81 5.51 -20.49
C ASN A 411 23.65 4.45 -19.77
N ALA A 412 23.81 3.28 -20.39
CA ALA A 412 24.81 2.33 -19.96
C ALA A 412 26.17 3.01 -19.92
N ALA A 413 26.94 2.74 -18.87
CA ALA A 413 28.34 3.10 -18.82
C ALA A 413 29.03 2.76 -20.15
N ALA A 414 29.93 3.63 -20.60
CA ALA A 414 30.78 3.40 -21.76
C ALA A 414 31.33 1.97 -21.75
N GLY A 415 30.88 1.12 -22.68
CA GLY A 415 31.27 -0.29 -22.77
C GLY A 415 30.15 -1.33 -22.71
N ALA A 416 28.87 -0.95 -22.61
CA ALA A 416 27.78 -1.91 -22.82
C ALA A 416 27.61 -2.24 -24.31
N THR A 417 28.32 -3.28 -24.76
CA THR A 417 28.03 -3.96 -26.03
C THR A 417 26.69 -4.70 -25.91
N GLY A 418 25.60 -4.04 -26.29
CA GLY A 418 24.27 -4.61 -26.14
C GLY A 418 23.17 -3.92 -26.97
N GLY A 419 23.29 -3.98 -28.29
CA GLY A 419 22.18 -3.72 -29.22
C GLY A 419 22.08 -2.28 -29.74
N THR A 420 21.80 -2.16 -31.04
CA THR A 420 21.40 -0.89 -31.67
C THR A 420 20.10 -0.41 -31.00
N LEU A 421 20.17 0.55 -30.10
CA LEU A 421 18.94 1.17 -29.57
C LEU A 421 18.15 1.74 -30.76
N ALA A 422 16.89 1.32 -30.89
CA ALA A 422 15.99 1.87 -31.89
C ALA A 422 15.74 3.34 -31.58
N LEU A 423 15.90 4.20 -32.59
CA LEU A 423 15.59 5.62 -32.48
C LEU A 423 14.07 5.84 -32.48
N PRO A 424 13.51 6.70 -31.61
CA PRO A 424 14.16 7.36 -30.46
C PRO A 424 14.31 6.42 -29.25
N ASN A 425 15.37 6.62 -28.47
CA ASN A 425 15.68 5.82 -27.28
C ASN A 425 14.71 6.14 -26.11
N LEU A 426 14.13 7.35 -26.12
CA LEU A 426 13.13 7.80 -25.15
C LEU A 426 12.01 8.58 -25.86
N SER A 427 10.77 8.35 -25.48
CA SER A 427 9.63 9.18 -25.90
C SER A 427 8.88 9.73 -24.68
N ILE A 428 8.63 11.04 -24.66
CA ILE A 428 7.89 11.73 -23.59
C ILE A 428 6.66 12.43 -24.20
N THR A 429 5.48 12.09 -23.71
CA THR A 429 4.21 12.75 -24.07
C THR A 429 3.70 13.58 -22.90
N GLY A 430 2.98 14.68 -23.17
CA GLY A 430 2.42 15.54 -22.13
C GLY A 430 3.42 16.49 -21.46
N PHE A 431 4.65 16.53 -21.98
CA PHE A 431 5.71 17.43 -21.55
C PHE A 431 5.26 18.88 -21.66
N THR A 432 5.35 19.62 -20.56
CA THR A 432 4.95 21.01 -20.46
C THR A 432 6.18 21.89 -20.32
N ASN A 433 6.46 22.70 -21.35
CA ASN A 433 7.49 23.73 -21.26
C ASN A 433 6.99 24.94 -20.44
N SER A 434 7.91 25.84 -20.08
CA SER A 434 7.66 26.95 -19.15
C SER A 434 6.67 28.04 -19.64
N ALA A 435 5.98 27.88 -20.78
CA ALA A 435 5.05 28.87 -21.33
C ALA A 435 3.79 29.07 -20.50
N THR A 436 3.35 28.02 -19.82
CA THR A 436 2.01 27.95 -19.23
C THR A 436 2.03 27.85 -17.70
N VAL A 437 3.21 27.67 -17.08
CA VAL A 437 3.39 27.36 -15.66
C VAL A 437 4.65 28.03 -15.09
N LEU A 438 4.65 28.34 -13.79
CA LEU A 438 5.80 28.97 -13.10
C LEU A 438 7.04 28.06 -13.05
N VAL A 439 6.84 26.74 -13.13
CA VAL A 439 7.87 25.70 -13.22
C VAL A 439 7.39 24.68 -14.25
N GLY A 440 8.20 24.36 -15.28
CA GLY A 440 7.91 23.35 -16.31
C GLY A 440 8.61 22.01 -16.07
N ASP A 441 8.36 21.05 -16.96
CA ASP A 441 8.98 19.73 -16.94
C ASP A 441 10.45 19.80 -17.37
N LYS A 442 11.25 18.83 -16.92
CA LYS A 442 12.70 18.75 -17.15
C LYS A 442 13.11 17.38 -17.68
N VAL A 443 14.14 17.38 -18.52
CA VAL A 443 14.85 16.18 -18.93
C VAL A 443 16.28 16.28 -18.44
N ASP A 444 16.66 15.44 -17.49
CA ASP A 444 18.04 15.34 -17.01
C ASP A 444 18.74 14.28 -17.87
N VAL A 445 19.89 14.60 -18.46
CA VAL A 445 20.66 13.70 -19.34
C VAL A 445 21.93 13.23 -18.61
N ILE A 446 22.76 12.38 -19.22
CA ILE A 446 23.69 11.42 -18.53
C ILE A 446 24.67 12.11 -17.58
N ASN A 447 24.96 13.38 -17.81
CA ASN A 447 25.79 14.26 -16.98
C ASN A 447 25.28 15.70 -17.14
N THR A 448 25.82 16.67 -16.39
CA THR A 448 25.46 18.09 -16.57
C THR A 448 25.70 18.52 -18.01
N ALA A 449 24.63 18.55 -18.79
CA ALA A 449 24.70 18.78 -20.21
C ALA A 449 25.19 20.20 -20.46
N SER A 450 26.13 20.33 -21.38
CA SER A 450 26.45 21.63 -21.95
C SER A 450 25.59 21.86 -23.18
N ILE A 451 24.93 23.01 -23.26
CA ILE A 451 24.15 23.35 -24.44
C ILE A 451 25.11 23.52 -25.62
N GLY A 452 24.73 22.96 -26.78
CA GLY A 452 25.44 23.17 -28.04
C GLY A 452 25.78 24.65 -28.25
N ALA A 453 26.98 24.90 -28.77
CA ALA A 453 27.51 26.21 -29.07
C ALA A 453 27.24 26.48 -30.54
N ALA A 454 26.92 27.73 -30.88
CA ALA A 454 26.63 28.11 -32.26
C ALA A 454 27.79 27.69 -33.18
N VAL A 455 27.44 27.03 -34.28
CA VAL A 455 28.36 26.66 -35.36
C VAL A 455 27.91 27.30 -36.65
N ALA A 456 28.85 27.56 -37.55
CA ALA A 456 28.51 28.00 -38.90
C ALA A 456 27.66 26.94 -39.61
N ALA A 457 26.73 27.38 -40.46
CA ALA A 457 25.89 26.48 -41.21
C ALA A 457 26.76 25.51 -42.05
N ALA A 458 26.56 24.21 -41.87
CA ALA A 458 27.31 23.17 -42.55
C ALA A 458 26.37 22.10 -43.09
N ALA A 459 26.67 21.61 -44.29
CA ALA A 459 26.08 20.38 -44.80
C ALA A 459 26.86 19.20 -44.24
N SER A 460 26.16 18.11 -43.91
CA SER A 460 26.80 16.86 -43.49
C SER A 460 27.17 16.02 -44.69
N ALA A 461 28.12 15.10 -44.50
CA ALA A 461 28.52 14.14 -45.52
C ALA A 461 27.40 13.16 -45.91
N ALA A 462 26.37 13.01 -45.07
CA ALA A 462 25.26 12.08 -45.30
C ALA A 462 24.22 12.57 -46.32
N ASP A 463 24.02 13.89 -46.46
CA ASP A 463 23.12 14.49 -47.46
C ASP A 463 23.54 15.94 -47.76
N ALA A 464 24.16 16.14 -48.93
CA ALA A 464 24.64 17.46 -49.37
C ALA A 464 23.51 18.45 -49.71
N THR A 465 22.25 18.01 -49.76
CA THR A 465 21.10 18.87 -50.10
C THR A 465 20.40 19.46 -48.87
N VAL A 466 20.87 19.11 -47.67
CA VAL A 466 20.36 19.59 -46.39
C VAL A 466 21.49 20.28 -45.61
N THR A 467 21.27 21.53 -45.25
CA THR A 467 22.18 22.34 -44.44
C THR A 467 21.57 22.57 -43.07
N ALA A 468 22.33 22.28 -42.00
CA ALA A 468 21.92 22.58 -40.63
C ALA A 468 22.68 23.79 -40.09
N ALA A 469 21.97 24.62 -39.32
CA ALA A 469 22.56 25.71 -38.54
C ALA A 469 22.08 25.65 -37.10
N LEU A 470 23.02 25.69 -36.15
CA LEU A 470 22.76 25.67 -34.72
C LEU A 470 22.68 27.10 -34.17
N SER A 471 21.58 27.46 -33.53
CA SER A 471 21.44 28.73 -32.83
C SER A 471 22.34 28.78 -31.59
N ALA A 472 22.58 29.99 -31.07
CA ALA A 472 23.25 30.18 -29.77
C ALA A 472 22.44 29.63 -28.58
N THR A 473 21.18 29.25 -28.80
CA THR A 473 20.27 28.70 -27.79
C THR A 473 20.10 27.18 -27.89
N GLY A 474 20.92 26.51 -28.72
CA GLY A 474 20.93 25.05 -28.83
C GLY A 474 19.89 24.46 -29.79
N ILE A 475 19.23 25.28 -30.61
CA ILE A 475 18.19 24.84 -31.56
C ILE A 475 18.74 24.76 -32.97
N PHE A 476 18.56 23.62 -33.63
CA PHE A 476 18.91 23.41 -35.02
C PHE A 476 17.78 23.83 -35.97
N THR A 477 18.16 24.48 -37.06
CA THR A 477 17.30 24.74 -38.21
C THR A 477 17.87 24.04 -39.44
N PHE A 478 17.00 23.38 -40.21
CA PHE A 478 17.38 22.66 -41.43
C PHE A 478 16.86 23.41 -42.66
N THR A 479 17.75 23.66 -43.61
CA THR A 479 17.49 24.40 -44.85
C THR A 479 18.08 23.65 -46.06
N GLY A 480 17.81 24.13 -47.28
CA GLY A 480 18.25 23.47 -48.51
C GLY A 480 17.11 22.71 -49.21
N THR A 481 17.36 22.26 -50.44
CA THR A 481 16.34 21.66 -51.30
C THR A 481 15.86 20.29 -50.82
N GLY A 482 16.67 19.58 -50.02
CA GLY A 482 16.29 18.28 -49.44
C GLY A 482 15.64 18.38 -48.06
N ALA A 483 15.68 19.54 -47.41
CA ALA A 483 15.37 19.65 -45.97
C ALA A 483 13.94 19.24 -45.60
N ALA A 484 12.97 19.50 -46.48
CA ALA A 484 11.56 19.13 -46.26
C ALA A 484 11.33 17.60 -46.34
N ALA A 485 12.14 16.89 -47.14
CA ALA A 485 12.06 15.44 -47.33
C ALA A 485 13.02 14.65 -46.42
N ALA A 486 13.88 15.34 -45.66
CA ALA A 486 14.88 14.73 -44.80
C ALA A 486 14.22 13.87 -43.71
N THR A 487 14.66 12.61 -43.61
CA THR A 487 14.21 11.68 -42.57
C THR A 487 14.70 12.11 -41.19
N LEU A 488 14.10 11.59 -40.12
CA LEU A 488 14.59 11.81 -38.75
C LEU A 488 16.06 11.39 -38.60
N ALA A 489 16.42 10.21 -39.12
CA ALA A 489 17.79 9.71 -39.07
C ALA A 489 18.78 10.64 -39.79
N THR A 490 18.40 11.17 -40.96
CA THR A 490 19.19 12.18 -41.68
C THR A 490 19.39 13.43 -40.83
N LYS A 491 18.33 13.97 -40.22
CA LYS A 491 18.43 15.17 -39.37
C LYS A 491 19.30 14.95 -38.13
N ILE A 492 19.23 13.78 -37.48
CA ILE A 492 20.08 13.41 -36.34
C ILE A 492 21.55 13.33 -36.78
N ALA A 493 21.84 12.67 -37.89
CA ALA A 493 23.20 12.55 -38.42
C ALA A 493 23.81 13.92 -38.75
N ILE A 494 23.04 14.80 -39.41
CA ILE A 494 23.50 16.16 -39.72
C ILE A 494 23.71 16.97 -38.44
N ALA A 495 22.76 16.93 -37.49
CA ALA A 495 22.84 17.67 -36.23
C ALA A 495 24.06 17.25 -35.40
N THR A 496 24.32 15.94 -35.30
CA THR A 496 25.45 15.39 -34.55
C THR A 496 26.79 15.73 -35.19
N GLU A 497 26.94 15.62 -36.51
CA GLU A 497 28.15 16.05 -37.20
C GLU A 497 28.40 17.56 -37.07
N ALA A 498 27.37 18.39 -37.28
CA ALA A 498 27.51 19.84 -37.26
C ALA A 498 27.78 20.39 -35.85
N ALA A 499 27.07 19.88 -34.83
CA ALA A 499 27.25 20.36 -33.46
C ALA A 499 28.54 19.83 -32.83
N TYR A 500 28.91 18.56 -33.03
CA TYR A 500 29.84 17.85 -32.13
C TYR A 500 31.25 17.64 -32.68
N GLY A 501 31.58 18.26 -33.82
CA GLY A 501 32.87 18.12 -34.51
C GLY A 501 34.12 18.30 -33.64
N GLY A 502 34.57 17.20 -33.00
CA GLY A 502 35.98 16.90 -32.76
C GLY A 502 36.51 16.71 -31.33
N ALA A 503 35.76 16.90 -30.22
CA ALA A 503 36.31 16.60 -28.86
C ALA A 503 35.38 16.64 -27.63
N THR A 504 34.15 17.16 -27.72
CA THR A 504 33.35 17.46 -26.51
C THR A 504 32.18 16.51 -26.33
N GLN A 505 32.22 15.71 -25.26
CA GLN A 505 31.13 14.87 -24.76
C GLN A 505 30.01 15.68 -24.11
N TYR A 506 28.80 15.12 -24.05
CA TYR A 506 27.65 15.65 -23.28
C TYR A 506 27.20 17.04 -23.74
N ARG A 507 27.11 17.22 -25.06
CA ARG A 507 26.49 18.40 -25.66
C ARG A 507 25.09 18.05 -26.10
N THR A 508 24.12 18.84 -25.65
CA THR A 508 22.73 18.68 -26.04
C THR A 508 22.33 19.73 -27.07
N THR A 509 21.61 19.28 -28.09
CA THR A 509 20.94 20.14 -29.06
C THR A 509 19.50 19.66 -29.29
N ALA A 510 18.66 20.49 -29.89
CA ALA A 510 17.30 20.10 -30.23
C ALA A 510 16.83 20.59 -31.60
N PHE A 511 15.86 19.91 -32.17
CA PHE A 511 15.19 20.32 -33.42
C PHE A 511 13.79 19.73 -33.56
N GLU A 512 13.01 20.29 -34.48
CA GLU A 512 11.68 19.79 -34.78
C GLU A 512 11.64 18.87 -36.01
N HIS A 513 10.85 17.80 -35.90
CA HIS A 513 10.53 16.91 -37.01
C HIS A 513 9.14 16.27 -36.80
N GLY A 514 8.28 16.30 -37.82
CA GLY A 514 6.99 15.61 -37.78
C GLY A 514 6.03 16.06 -36.67
N GLY A 515 6.12 17.31 -36.21
CA GLY A 515 5.27 17.85 -35.13
C GLY A 515 5.75 17.53 -33.71
N ASN A 516 6.99 17.03 -33.56
CA ASN A 516 7.64 16.77 -32.28
C ASN A 516 8.97 17.51 -32.18
N THR A 517 9.46 17.69 -30.96
CA THR A 517 10.82 18.18 -30.68
C THR A 517 11.70 17.00 -30.28
N TYR A 518 12.86 16.87 -30.91
CA TYR A 518 13.87 15.87 -30.57
C TYR A 518 15.02 16.55 -29.85
N LEU A 519 15.41 16.00 -28.70
CA LEU A 519 16.66 16.34 -28.02
C LEU A 519 17.68 15.27 -28.39
N VAL A 520 18.89 15.69 -28.71
CA VAL A 520 20.00 14.79 -29.01
C VAL A 520 21.18 15.19 -28.13
N GLU A 521 21.70 14.24 -27.37
CA GLU A 521 22.95 14.38 -26.62
C GLU A 521 23.96 13.36 -27.12
N ASN A 522 25.20 13.82 -27.36
CA ASN A 522 26.30 12.91 -27.64
C ASN A 522 26.89 12.31 -26.36
N GLY A 523 27.01 10.98 -26.35
CA GLY A 523 27.60 10.24 -25.24
C GLY A 523 29.12 10.07 -25.34
N ASP A 524 29.70 10.39 -26.50
CA ASP A 524 31.14 10.27 -26.77
C ASP A 524 31.75 11.54 -27.40
N ALA A 525 33.06 11.52 -27.68
CA ALA A 525 33.78 12.63 -28.28
C ALA A 525 33.89 12.54 -29.82
N VAL A 526 33.15 11.62 -30.46
CA VAL A 526 33.21 11.33 -31.89
C VAL A 526 32.20 12.18 -32.64
N ALA A 527 32.56 12.62 -33.85
CA ALA A 527 31.63 13.32 -34.72
C ALA A 527 30.66 12.30 -35.36
N GLY A 528 29.36 12.57 -35.25
CA GLY A 528 28.29 11.74 -35.81
C GLY A 528 27.54 10.92 -34.76
N TYR A 529 26.40 10.37 -35.16
CA TYR A 529 25.53 9.61 -34.26
C TYR A 529 26.07 8.19 -34.01
N LEU A 530 26.25 7.84 -32.74
CA LEU A 530 26.57 6.48 -32.31
C LEU A 530 25.41 5.86 -31.53
N ALA A 531 24.73 4.90 -32.16
CA ALA A 531 23.63 4.17 -31.53
C ALA A 531 24.09 3.45 -30.25
N GLY A 532 23.28 3.57 -29.20
CA GLY A 532 23.58 3.01 -27.87
C GLY A 532 24.61 3.80 -27.05
N THR A 533 25.23 4.83 -27.62
CA THR A 533 26.09 5.77 -26.89
C THR A 533 25.41 7.13 -26.76
N ASP A 534 24.85 7.63 -27.85
CA ASP A 534 24.10 8.88 -27.87
C ASP A 534 22.65 8.70 -27.43
N ILE A 535 22.09 9.76 -26.83
CA ILE A 535 20.68 9.81 -26.46
C ILE A 535 19.90 10.56 -27.51
N VAL A 536 18.76 9.99 -27.89
CA VAL A 536 17.70 10.71 -28.60
C VAL A 536 16.40 10.63 -27.80
N VAL A 537 15.93 11.79 -27.34
CA VAL A 537 14.65 11.96 -26.65
C VAL A 537 13.66 12.60 -27.61
N ASN A 538 12.49 11.99 -27.77
CA ASN A 538 11.37 12.52 -28.53
C ASN A 538 10.34 13.14 -27.58
N LEU A 539 10.19 14.46 -27.60
CA LEU A 539 9.13 15.18 -26.92
C LEU A 539 7.91 15.28 -27.85
N VAL A 540 6.94 14.38 -27.64
CA VAL A 540 5.78 14.20 -28.50
C VAL A 540 4.82 15.38 -28.37
N GLY A 541 4.48 15.99 -29.51
CA GLY A 541 3.56 17.13 -29.58
C GLY A 541 4.14 18.46 -29.10
N VAL A 542 5.40 18.49 -28.66
CA VAL A 542 6.10 19.74 -28.30
C VAL A 542 6.63 20.40 -29.57
N THR A 543 6.19 21.63 -29.82
CA THR A 543 6.58 22.45 -30.99
C THR A 543 6.76 23.91 -30.59
N GLY A 544 7.33 24.73 -31.47
CA GLY A 544 7.62 26.15 -31.24
C GLY A 544 8.74 26.39 -30.23
N VAL A 545 9.66 25.44 -30.05
CA VAL A 545 10.76 25.57 -29.08
C VAL A 545 11.79 26.58 -29.59
N THR A 546 12.20 27.53 -28.73
CA THR A 546 13.14 28.61 -29.11
C THR A 546 14.50 28.49 -28.43
N ALA A 547 14.60 27.72 -27.36
CA ALA A 547 15.83 27.52 -26.61
C ALA A 547 15.86 26.21 -25.81
N LEU A 548 17.07 25.73 -25.53
CA LEU A 548 17.36 24.84 -24.41
C LEU A 548 17.85 25.68 -23.22
N SER A 549 17.64 25.20 -21.99
CA SER A 549 18.20 25.84 -20.80
C SER A 549 18.48 24.86 -19.67
N THR A 550 19.61 25.09 -18.98
CA THR A 550 19.98 24.42 -17.73
C THR A 550 19.40 25.12 -16.49
N THR A 551 18.71 26.25 -16.68
CA THR A 551 18.03 27.01 -15.62
C THR A 551 16.64 27.47 -16.08
N ALA A 552 15.74 27.84 -15.16
CA ALA A 552 14.41 28.29 -15.56
C ALA A 552 14.46 29.62 -16.33
N SER A 553 14.02 29.63 -17.59
CA SER A 553 13.90 30.84 -18.41
C SER A 553 12.91 30.68 -19.57
N ALA A 554 12.07 31.70 -19.78
CA ALA A 554 11.16 31.96 -20.92
C ALA A 554 10.17 30.86 -21.36
N ALA A 555 9.07 31.31 -21.98
CA ALA A 555 7.91 30.48 -22.29
C ALA A 555 8.20 29.27 -23.21
N SER A 556 9.12 29.39 -24.16
CA SER A 556 9.35 28.36 -25.19
C SER A 556 10.67 27.62 -25.04
N THR A 557 11.12 27.44 -23.80
CA THR A 557 12.39 26.80 -23.47
C THR A 557 12.17 25.38 -22.96
N VAL A 558 12.93 24.41 -23.48
CA VAL A 558 13.00 23.06 -22.92
C VAL A 558 14.10 23.00 -21.88
N TRP A 559 13.78 22.45 -20.71
CA TRP A 559 14.73 22.35 -19.61
C TRP A 559 15.50 21.05 -19.70
N VAL A 560 16.81 21.19 -19.81
CA VAL A 560 17.76 20.08 -19.89
C VAL A 560 18.86 20.34 -18.87
N ILE A 561 19.06 19.44 -17.91
CA ILE A 561 20.08 19.60 -16.86
C ILE A 561 21.13 18.50 -16.98
#